data_AF-A0A6I9KXD1-F1
#
_entry.id   AF-A0A6I9KXD1-F1
#
_cell.length_a   1.000
_cell.length_b   1.000
_cell.length_c   1.000
_cell.angle_alpha   90.00
_cell.angle_beta   90.00
_cell.angle_gamma   90.00
#
_symmetry.space_group_name_H-M   'P 1'
#
loop_
_entity.id
_entity.type
_entity.pdbx_description
1 polymer ?
#
loop_
_entity_poly.entity_id
_entity_poly.type
_entity_poly.pdbx_seq_one_letter_code
_entity_poly.pdbx_strand_id
1 'polypeptide(L)'
;MDIVYSDMVTKVQQEITLQQIMSKIANVKKDMVILEKSEFSALRAENEKIKLELHQLKQQVMDEMNKVRTDTKLNFNLEKSRVKELYSLNEKKMLQLRTEMVSLHAQQDRALTQTDRKIETEVAGLKTLLEAHKLDTIKYLAGSVFTCLTVALGFYRLWI
;
A
#
# COMPACT_ATOMS: atom_id res chain seq x y z
N MET A 1 -22.50 106.88 -26.98
CA MET A 1 -22.56 106.45 -25.57
C MET A 1 -23.45 105.22 -25.38
N ASP A 2 -24.49 105.01 -26.18
CA ASP A 2 -25.40 103.85 -26.04
C ASP A 2 -24.77 102.47 -26.31
N ILE A 3 -23.76 102.39 -27.19
CA ILE A 3 -23.06 101.12 -27.48
C ILE A 3 -22.29 100.61 -26.25
N VAL A 4 -21.76 101.53 -25.42
CA VAL A 4 -21.00 101.16 -24.21
C VAL A 4 -21.94 100.66 -23.11
N TYR A 5 -23.17 101.17 -23.02
CA TYR A 5 -24.17 100.69 -22.05
C TYR A 5 -24.77 99.34 -22.43
N SER A 6 -24.79 98.97 -23.71
CA SER A 6 -25.25 97.65 -24.18
C SER A 6 -24.28 96.51 -23.83
N ASP A 7 -22.98 96.80 -23.77
CA ASP A 7 -21.93 95.82 -23.38
C ASP A 7 -21.65 95.82 -21.87
N MET A 8 -22.20 96.79 -21.12
CA MET A 8 -22.04 96.86 -19.67
C MET A 8 -23.05 95.95 -18.97
N VAL A 9 -22.53 95.04 -18.13
CA VAL A 9 -23.34 94.20 -17.26
C VAL A 9 -24.06 95.07 -16.23
N THR A 10 -25.39 94.91 -16.14
CA THR A 10 -26.20 95.61 -15.14
C THR A 10 -25.98 95.01 -13.75
N LYS A 11 -26.09 95.83 -12.70
CA LYS A 11 -26.01 95.35 -11.31
C LYS A 11 -26.99 94.21 -11.03
N VAL A 12 -28.19 94.28 -11.60
CA VAL A 12 -29.22 93.24 -11.48
C VAL A 12 -28.76 91.93 -12.11
N GLN A 13 -28.15 91.96 -13.31
CA GLN A 13 -27.61 90.77 -13.95
C GLN A 13 -26.45 90.14 -13.16
N GLN A 14 -25.57 90.99 -12.59
CA GLN A 14 -24.52 90.54 -11.66
C GLN A 14 -25.11 89.84 -10.44
N GLU A 15 -26.16 90.38 -9.84
CA GLU A 15 -26.80 89.84 -8.64
C GLU A 15 -27.51 88.50 -8.91
N ILE A 16 -28.17 88.35 -10.07
CA ILE A 16 -28.76 87.07 -10.52
C ILE A 16 -27.67 86.01 -10.72
N THR A 17 -26.58 86.35 -11.40
CA THR A 17 -25.45 85.42 -11.60
C THR A 17 -24.81 85.05 -10.27
N LEU A 18 -24.68 85.99 -9.34
CA LEU A 18 -24.16 85.74 -8.00
C LEU A 18 -25.06 84.79 -7.20
N GLN A 19 -26.39 84.97 -7.25
CA GLN A 19 -27.34 84.03 -6.64
C GLN A 19 -27.26 82.63 -7.26
N GLN A 20 -27.13 82.53 -8.58
CA GLN A 20 -26.96 81.23 -9.26
C GLN A 20 -25.67 80.52 -8.83
N ILE A 21 -24.56 81.25 -8.69
CA ILE A 21 -23.29 80.71 -8.20
C ILE A 21 -23.45 80.26 -6.74
N MET A 22 -24.07 81.07 -5.88
CA MET A 22 -24.31 80.72 -4.48
C MET A 22 -25.19 79.46 -4.33
N SER A 23 -26.22 79.32 -5.17
CA SER A 23 -27.07 78.12 -5.21
C SER A 23 -26.28 76.87 -5.60
N LYS A 24 -25.43 76.95 -6.63
CA LYS A 24 -24.55 75.84 -7.03
C LYS A 24 -23.56 75.46 -5.93
N ILE A 25 -22.95 76.45 -5.26
CA ILE A 25 -22.06 76.23 -4.11
C ILE A 25 -22.82 75.53 -2.97
N ALA A 26 -24.06 75.95 -2.69
CA ALA A 26 -24.89 75.33 -1.65
C ALA A 26 -25.21 73.86 -1.97
N ASN A 27 -25.50 73.53 -3.23
CA ASN A 27 -25.73 72.15 -3.66
C ASN A 27 -24.47 71.29 -3.53
N VAL A 28 -23.33 71.76 -4.04
CA VAL A 28 -22.04 71.05 -3.89
C VAL A 28 -21.69 70.83 -2.42
N LYS A 29 -21.93 71.82 -1.56
CA LYS A 29 -21.71 71.69 -0.12
C LYS A 29 -22.62 70.63 0.51
N LYS A 30 -23.88 70.54 0.08
CA LYS A 30 -24.81 69.51 0.53
C LYS A 30 -24.31 68.12 0.12
N ASP A 31 -23.92 67.95 -1.13
CA ASP A 31 -23.42 66.67 -1.66
C ASP A 31 -22.13 66.25 -0.94
N MET A 32 -21.22 67.20 -0.68
CA MET A 32 -20.00 66.96 0.11
C MET A 32 -20.31 66.46 1.53
N VAL A 33 -21.30 67.06 2.20
CA VAL A 33 -21.72 66.63 3.55
C VAL A 33 -22.35 65.24 3.51
N ILE A 34 -23.14 64.91 2.48
CA ILE A 34 -23.72 63.57 2.32
C ILE A 34 -22.62 62.53 2.12
N LEU A 35 -21.64 62.83 1.24
CA LEU A 35 -20.50 61.96 0.97
C LEU A 35 -19.68 61.70 2.24
N GLU A 36 -19.31 62.75 2.98
CA GLU A 36 -18.52 62.63 4.22
C GLU A 36 -19.28 61.89 5.33
N LYS A 37 -20.57 62.20 5.54
CA LYS A 37 -21.30 61.65 6.67
C LYS A 37 -21.86 60.26 6.42
N SER A 38 -22.29 59.97 5.19
CA SER A 38 -22.97 58.72 4.86
C SER A 38 -22.00 57.73 4.21
N GLU A 39 -21.46 58.08 3.05
CA GLU A 39 -20.70 57.13 2.23
C GLU A 39 -19.34 56.78 2.86
N PHE A 40 -18.59 57.77 3.35
CA PHE A 40 -17.33 57.51 4.04
C PHE A 40 -17.53 56.72 5.34
N SER A 41 -18.59 57.01 6.11
CA SER A 41 -18.90 56.26 7.32
C SER A 41 -19.26 54.80 7.01
N ALA A 42 -20.06 54.56 5.98
CA ALA A 42 -20.41 53.22 5.53
C ALA A 42 -19.17 52.44 5.06
N LEU A 43 -18.32 53.07 4.24
CA LEU A 43 -17.08 52.46 3.74
C LEU A 43 -16.11 52.11 4.86
N ARG A 44 -16.03 52.95 5.90
CA ARG A 44 -15.21 52.69 7.08
C ARG A 44 -15.74 51.51 7.89
N ALA A 45 -17.06 51.44 8.09
CA ALA A 45 -17.69 50.32 8.78
C ALA A 45 -17.49 49.00 8.02
N GLU A 46 -17.62 49.03 6.69
CA GLU A 46 -17.38 47.87 5.84
C GLU A 46 -15.91 47.42 5.84
N ASN A 47 -14.96 48.36 5.81
CA ASN A 47 -13.54 48.05 5.94
C ASN A 47 -13.20 47.37 7.27
N GLU A 48 -13.73 47.88 8.39
CA GLU A 48 -13.51 47.24 9.70
C GLU A 48 -14.15 45.85 9.76
N LYS A 49 -15.35 45.68 9.18
CA LYS A 49 -16.00 44.37 9.07
C LYS A 49 -15.14 43.37 8.26
N ILE A 50 -14.67 43.76 7.07
CA ILE A 50 -13.83 42.92 6.22
C ILE A 50 -12.52 42.56 6.95
N LYS A 51 -11.93 43.50 7.68
CA LYS A 51 -10.70 43.27 8.46
C LYS A 51 -10.91 42.23 9.57
N LEU A 52 -12.05 42.28 10.25
CA LEU A 52 -12.43 41.28 11.26
C LEU A 52 -12.66 39.90 10.64
N GLU A 53 -13.41 39.84 9.53
CA GLU A 53 -13.67 38.59 8.80
C GLU A 53 -12.36 37.97 8.30
N LEU A 54 -11.44 38.79 7.78
CA LEU A 54 -10.13 38.34 7.33
C LEU A 54 -9.29 37.78 8.49
N HIS A 55 -9.35 38.41 9.67
CA HIS A 55 -8.67 37.90 10.86
C HIS A 55 -9.26 36.56 11.31
N GLN A 56 -10.58 36.42 11.32
CA GLN A 56 -11.26 35.17 11.68
C GLN A 56 -10.92 34.06 10.69
N LEU A 57 -10.97 34.33 9.38
CA LEU A 57 -10.62 33.36 8.35
C LEU A 57 -9.17 32.89 8.49
N LYS A 58 -8.24 33.83 8.74
CA LYS A 58 -6.83 33.50 8.96
C LYS A 58 -6.65 32.56 10.17
N GLN A 59 -7.38 32.80 11.26
CA GLN A 59 -7.34 31.94 12.44
C GLN A 59 -7.89 30.55 12.13
N GLN A 60 -9.06 30.46 11.50
CA GLN A 60 -9.67 29.19 11.12
C GLN A 60 -8.76 28.36 10.20
N VAL A 61 -8.14 28.99 9.20
CA VAL A 61 -7.20 28.31 8.30
C VAL A 61 -5.99 27.78 9.07
N MET A 62 -5.46 28.55 10.03
CA MET A 62 -4.33 28.11 10.85
C MET A 62 -4.71 26.92 11.74
N ASP A 63 -5.89 26.94 12.34
CA ASP A 63 -6.39 25.88 13.20
C ASP A 63 -6.63 24.59 12.40
N GLU A 64 -7.29 24.68 11.24
CA GLU A 64 -7.49 23.53 10.34
C GLU A 64 -6.16 22.99 9.79
N MET A 65 -5.20 23.87 9.46
CA MET A 65 -3.87 23.43 9.04
C MET A 65 -3.16 22.63 10.15
N ASN A 66 -3.25 23.11 11.40
CA ASN A 66 -2.65 22.42 12.56
C ASN A 66 -3.33 21.09 12.85
N LYS A 67 -4.66 21.03 12.71
CA LYS A 67 -5.45 19.81 12.86
C LYS A 67 -5.06 18.77 11.80
N VAL A 68 -5.10 19.13 10.52
CA VAL A 68 -4.69 18.26 9.41
C VAL A 68 -3.26 17.76 9.58
N ARG A 69 -2.34 18.63 10.02
CA ARG A 69 -0.94 18.26 10.28
C ARG A 69 -0.83 17.22 11.40
N THR A 70 -1.58 17.40 12.49
CA THR A 70 -1.56 16.50 13.64
C THR A 70 -2.19 15.15 13.28
N ASP A 71 -3.34 15.16 12.61
CA ASP A 71 -4.03 13.96 12.13
C ASP A 71 -3.17 13.17 11.16
N THR A 72 -2.52 13.85 10.20
CA THR A 72 -1.61 13.22 9.24
C THR A 72 -0.42 12.56 9.95
N LYS A 73 0.17 13.25 10.94
CA LYS A 73 1.27 12.70 11.74
C LYS A 73 0.81 11.48 12.53
N LEU A 74 -0.37 11.52 13.13
CA LEU A 74 -0.93 10.38 13.87
C LEU A 74 -1.16 9.19 12.93
N ASN A 75 -1.85 9.40 11.81
CA ASN A 75 -2.11 8.38 10.80
C ASN A 75 -0.82 7.72 10.30
N PHE A 76 0.21 8.52 10.00
CA PHE A 76 1.51 8.00 9.59
C PHE A 76 2.16 7.13 10.68
N ASN A 77 2.09 7.55 11.95
CA ASN A 77 2.65 6.77 13.05
C ASN A 77 1.90 5.45 13.27
N LEU A 78 0.56 5.47 13.17
CA LEU A 78 -0.25 4.26 13.26
C LEU A 78 0.07 3.29 12.12
N GLU A 79 0.12 3.78 10.88
CA GLU A 79 0.44 2.95 9.72
C GLU A 79 1.86 2.40 9.78
N LYS A 80 2.83 3.22 10.21
CA LYS A 80 4.22 2.78 10.45
C LYS A 80 4.27 1.66 11.51
N SER A 81 3.50 1.79 12.59
CA SER A 81 3.42 0.75 13.62
C SER A 81 2.81 -0.54 13.07
N ARG A 82 1.72 -0.42 12.30
CA ARG A 82 1.04 -1.55 11.65
C ARG A 82 1.95 -2.31 10.69
N VAL A 83 2.72 -1.59 9.86
CA VAL A 83 3.70 -2.18 8.95
C VAL A 83 4.79 -2.93 9.72
N LYS A 84 5.29 -2.34 10.82
CA LYS A 84 6.32 -2.99 11.66
C LYS A 84 5.79 -4.28 12.30
N GLU A 85 4.56 -4.28 12.80
CA GLU A 85 3.93 -5.46 13.38
C GLU A 85 3.73 -6.57 12.33
N LEU A 86 3.19 -6.22 11.15
CA LEU A 86 3.02 -7.17 10.04
C LEU A 86 4.37 -7.76 9.59
N TYR A 87 5.42 -6.94 9.53
CA TYR A 87 6.76 -7.41 9.19
C TYR A 87 7.26 -8.43 10.23
N SER A 88 7.15 -8.11 11.52
CA SER A 88 7.55 -9.02 12.60
C SER A 88 6.75 -10.32 12.61
N LEU A 89 5.45 -10.25 12.32
CA LEU A 89 4.59 -11.43 12.21
C LEU A 89 5.00 -12.31 11.03
N ASN A 90 5.25 -11.70 9.86
CA ASN A 90 5.71 -12.43 8.68
C ASN A 90 7.08 -13.08 8.90
N GLU A 91 8.01 -12.39 9.55
CA GLU A 91 9.32 -12.94 9.91
C GLU A 91 9.18 -14.17 10.81
N LYS A 92 8.33 -14.10 11.85
CA LYS A 92 8.02 -15.24 12.73
C LYS A 92 7.41 -16.41 11.95
N LYS A 93 6.45 -16.13 11.06
CA LYS A 93 5.80 -17.17 10.24
C LYS A 93 6.79 -17.84 9.28
N MET A 94 7.69 -17.06 8.67
CA MET A 94 8.76 -17.58 7.82
C MET A 94 9.72 -18.46 8.61
N LEU A 95 10.08 -18.08 9.84
CA LEU A 95 10.94 -18.88 10.70
C LEU A 95 10.27 -20.20 11.12
N GLN A 96 8.98 -20.16 11.45
CA GLN A 96 8.19 -21.36 11.75
C GLN A 96 8.14 -22.31 10.55
N LEU A 97 7.78 -21.80 9.37
CA LEU A 97 7.76 -22.60 8.13
C LEU A 97 9.13 -23.21 7.80
N ARG A 98 10.21 -22.46 8.01
CA ARG A 98 11.58 -22.96 7.82
C ARG A 98 11.88 -24.12 8.78
N THR A 99 11.46 -23.99 10.04
CA THR A 99 11.66 -25.02 11.06
C THR A 99 10.86 -26.29 10.74
N GLU A 100 9.60 -26.13 10.35
CA GLU A 100 8.73 -27.23 9.91
C GLU A 100 9.31 -27.94 8.68
N MET A 101 9.75 -27.19 7.67
CA MET A 101 10.40 -27.74 6.48
C MET A 101 11.61 -28.60 6.84
N VAL A 102 12.50 -28.11 7.70
CA VAL A 102 13.68 -28.86 8.14
C VAL A 102 13.28 -30.14 8.88
N SER A 103 12.27 -30.07 9.76
CA SER A 103 11.79 -31.24 10.49
C SER A 103 11.19 -32.31 9.56
N LEU A 104 10.42 -31.88 8.57
CA LEU A 104 9.80 -32.76 7.58
C LEU A 104 10.87 -33.39 6.67
N HIS A 105 11.88 -32.62 6.26
CA HIS A 105 12.99 -33.12 5.48
C HIS A 105 13.78 -34.19 6.25
N ALA A 106 14.09 -33.93 7.53
CA ALA A 106 14.76 -34.91 8.38
C ALA A 106 13.92 -36.19 8.57
N GLN A 107 12.59 -36.09 8.64
CA GLN A 107 11.70 -37.25 8.70
C GLN A 107 11.71 -38.03 7.38
N GLN A 108 11.67 -37.32 6.25
CA GLN A 108 11.74 -37.91 4.92
C GLN A 108 13.06 -38.65 4.70
N ASP A 109 14.20 -38.06 5.08
CA ASP A 109 15.52 -38.70 4.96
C ASP A 109 15.62 -39.98 5.79
N ARG A 110 15.04 -39.99 7.00
CA ARG A 110 14.97 -41.20 7.84
C ARG A 110 14.13 -42.29 7.18
N ALA A 111 12.96 -41.93 6.64
CA ALA A 111 12.09 -42.87 5.94
C ALA A 111 12.73 -43.43 4.66
N LEU A 112 13.43 -42.59 3.90
CA LEU A 112 14.20 -43.01 2.73
C LEU A 112 15.31 -43.97 3.13
N THR A 113 16.13 -43.62 4.12
CA THR A 113 17.23 -44.47 4.61
C THR A 113 16.71 -45.82 5.13
N GLN A 114 15.56 -45.83 5.82
CA GLN A 114 14.95 -47.07 6.30
C GLN A 114 14.49 -47.95 5.14
N THR A 115 13.90 -47.36 4.11
CA THR A 115 13.43 -48.07 2.91
C THR A 115 14.61 -48.64 2.13
N ASP A 116 15.66 -47.85 1.97
CA ASP A 116 16.90 -48.25 1.29
C ASP A 116 17.54 -49.47 1.96
N ARG A 117 17.69 -49.44 3.29
CA ARG A 117 18.18 -50.59 4.07
C ARG A 117 17.31 -51.85 3.93
N LYS A 118 15.98 -51.69 3.85
CA LYS A 118 15.07 -52.83 3.63
C LYS A 118 15.30 -53.43 2.24
N ILE A 119 15.41 -52.59 1.22
CA ILE A 119 15.71 -53.03 -0.16
C ILE A 119 17.04 -53.77 -0.20
N GLU A 120 18.11 -53.23 0.40
CA GLU A 120 19.40 -53.92 0.48
C GLU A 120 19.30 -55.30 1.13
N THR A 121 18.53 -55.40 2.22
CA THR A 121 18.31 -56.67 2.94
C THR A 121 17.53 -57.68 2.08
N GLU A 122 16.45 -57.25 1.43
CA GLU A 122 15.67 -58.09 0.53
C GLU A 122 16.48 -58.55 -0.69
N VAL A 123 17.29 -57.66 -1.28
CA VAL A 123 18.18 -57.98 -2.40
C VAL A 123 19.23 -59.02 -1.99
N ALA A 124 19.85 -58.86 -0.82
CA ALA A 124 20.77 -59.86 -0.28
C ALA A 124 20.06 -61.20 -0.03
N GLY A 125 18.87 -61.18 0.56
CA GLY A 125 18.03 -62.36 0.77
C GLY A 125 17.72 -63.09 -0.53
N LEU A 126 17.23 -62.37 -1.55
CA LEU A 126 16.96 -62.92 -2.88
C LEU A 126 18.20 -63.51 -3.54
N LYS A 127 19.36 -62.88 -3.38
CA LYS A 127 20.64 -63.41 -3.90
C LYS A 127 21.00 -64.74 -3.23
N THR A 128 20.87 -64.84 -1.92
CA THR A 128 21.13 -66.11 -1.19
C THR A 128 20.16 -67.21 -1.61
N LEU A 129 18.87 -66.89 -1.78
CA LEU A 129 17.85 -67.83 -2.24
C LEU A 129 18.17 -68.33 -3.66
N LEU A 130 18.61 -67.43 -4.53
CA LEU A 130 19.03 -67.77 -5.89
C LEU A 130 20.24 -68.70 -5.90
N GLU A 131 21.25 -68.45 -5.06
CA GLU A 131 22.43 -69.30 -4.92
C GLU A 131 22.05 -70.70 -4.39
N ALA A 132 21.18 -70.78 -3.39
CA ALA A 132 20.66 -72.05 -2.88
C ALA A 132 19.91 -72.83 -3.97
N HIS A 133 19.00 -72.16 -4.70
CA HIS A 133 18.26 -72.78 -5.80
C HIS A 133 19.19 -73.29 -6.91
N LYS A 134 20.25 -72.56 -7.27
CA LYS A 134 21.27 -73.03 -8.23
C LYS A 134 21.95 -74.31 -7.74
N LEU A 135 22.36 -74.36 -6.46
CA LEU A 135 23.00 -75.54 -5.88
C LEU A 135 22.05 -76.75 -5.87
N ASP A 136 20.78 -76.54 -5.51
CA ASP A 136 19.78 -77.60 -5.51
C ASP A 136 19.55 -78.14 -6.92
N THR A 137 19.42 -77.27 -7.93
CA THR A 137 19.33 -77.70 -9.34
C THR A 137 20.54 -78.56 -9.75
N ILE A 138 21.76 -78.18 -9.37
CA ILE A 138 22.96 -78.97 -9.65
C ILE A 138 22.90 -80.34 -8.95
N LYS A 139 22.48 -80.39 -7.68
CA LYS A 139 22.31 -81.65 -6.92
C LYS A 139 21.27 -82.57 -7.58
N TYR A 140 20.10 -82.04 -7.93
CA TYR A 140 19.05 -82.81 -8.59
C TYR A 140 19.49 -83.31 -9.97
N LEU A 141 20.25 -82.52 -10.72
CA LEU A 141 20.83 -82.93 -12.00
C LEU A 141 21.86 -84.06 -11.82
N ALA A 142 22.76 -83.94 -10.85
CA ALA A 142 23.74 -84.99 -10.56
C ALA A 142 23.05 -86.29 -10.11
N GLY A 143 22.02 -86.18 -9.24
CA GLY A 143 21.22 -87.31 -8.79
C GLY A 143 20.50 -88.02 -9.93
N SER A 144 19.88 -87.28 -10.85
CA SER A 144 19.17 -87.87 -11.99
C SER A 144 20.13 -88.61 -12.93
N VAL A 145 21.27 -88.01 -13.27
CA VAL A 145 22.31 -88.67 -14.09
C VAL A 145 22.83 -89.94 -13.42
N PHE A 146 23.10 -89.91 -12.11
CA PHE A 146 23.57 -91.08 -11.38
C PHE A 146 22.53 -92.19 -11.32
N THR A 147 21.24 -91.85 -11.13
CA THR A 147 20.16 -92.85 -11.20
C THR A 147 20.04 -93.48 -12.57
N CYS A 148 20.13 -92.69 -13.65
CA CYS A 148 20.12 -93.21 -15.02
C CYS A 148 21.30 -94.16 -15.27
N LEU A 149 22.51 -93.80 -14.83
CA LEU A 149 23.70 -94.65 -14.92
C LEU A 149 23.53 -95.96 -14.12
N THR A 150 22.99 -95.88 -12.91
CA THR A 150 22.74 -97.05 -12.05
C THR A 150 21.77 -98.03 -12.72
N VAL A 151 20.68 -97.51 -13.30
CA VAL A 151 19.70 -98.32 -14.03
C VAL A 151 20.35 -98.98 -15.26
N ALA A 152 21.11 -98.22 -16.05
CA ALA A 152 21.81 -98.74 -17.23
C ALA A 152 22.81 -99.86 -16.87
N LEU A 153 23.60 -99.68 -15.80
CA LEU A 153 24.51 -100.70 -15.27
C LEU A 153 23.76 -101.93 -14.75
N GLY A 154 22.61 -101.75 -14.10
CA GLY A 154 21.74 -102.84 -13.67
C GLY A 154 21.25 -103.69 -14.85
N PHE A 155 20.82 -103.05 -15.94
CA PHE A 155 20.46 -103.75 -17.17
C PHE A 155 21.64 -104.47 -17.82
N TYR A 156 22.82 -103.83 -17.89
CA TYR A 156 24.03 -104.45 -18.44
C TYR A 156 24.40 -105.74 -17.67
N ARG A 157 24.26 -105.72 -16.33
CA ARG A 157 24.55 -106.87 -15.47
C ARG A 157 23.54 -108.03 -15.60
N LEU A 158 22.31 -107.77 -16.03
CA LEU A 158 21.30 -108.80 -16.30
C LEU A 158 21.45 -109.42 -17.70
N TRP A 159 22.15 -108.75 -18.61
CA TRP A 159 22.36 -109.21 -19.99
C TRP A 159 23.62 -110.07 -20.17
N ILE A 160 24.60 -109.95 -19.25
CA ILE A 160 25.80 -110.81 -19.19
C ILE A 160 25.53 -112.06 -18.35
#